data_AF-A0A959SSV1-F1
#
_entry.id   AF-A0A959SSV1-F1
#
_cell.length_a   1.000
_cell.length_b   1.000
_cell.length_c   1.000
_cell.angle_alpha   90.00
_cell.angle_beta   90.00
_cell.angle_gamma   90.00
#
_symmetry.space_group_name_H-M   'P 1'
#
loop_
_entity.id
_entity.type
_entity.pdbx_description
1 polymer ?
#
loop_
_entity_poly.entity_id
_entity_poly.type
_entity_poly.pdbx_seq_one_letter_code
_entity_poly.pdbx_strand_id
1 'polypeptide(L)'
;MAESSGPLDLEGLFRLHYRALCGAAFGYLKDTAQAEDLVQELFAKLWQERDTLEFKVSPKAYLFAAVRNRCLNALAAGKRMRPLNEELDRLPEEDVKGEEEH
;
A
#
# COMPACT_ATOMS: atom_id res chain seq x y z
N MET A 1 -31.08 -12.08 -6.57
CA MET A 1 -30.34 -12.82 -7.61
C MET A 1 -28.93 -12.99 -7.10
N ALA A 2 -28.48 -14.24 -7.04
CA ALA A 2 -27.25 -14.63 -6.37
C ALA A 2 -26.04 -14.34 -7.24
N GLU A 3 -25.06 -13.62 -6.69
CA GLU A 3 -23.63 -13.96 -6.81
C GLU A 3 -22.98 -13.68 -5.45
N SER A 4 -22.96 -14.72 -4.62
CA SER A 4 -22.20 -14.77 -3.37
C SER A 4 -20.76 -15.13 -3.72
N SER A 5 -19.94 -14.13 -4.00
CA SER A 5 -18.49 -14.11 -3.80
C SER A 5 -18.15 -12.64 -3.71
N GLY A 6 -18.33 -12.07 -2.51
CA GLY A 6 -18.21 -10.61 -2.33
C GLY A 6 -16.85 -10.17 -2.87
N PRO A 7 -16.78 -9.18 -3.78
CA PRO A 7 -15.48 -8.63 -4.16
C PRO A 7 -14.80 -8.23 -2.86
N LEU A 8 -13.53 -8.62 -2.70
CA LEU A 8 -12.68 -8.19 -1.58
C LEU A 8 -13.08 -6.77 -1.19
N ASP A 9 -13.45 -6.54 0.08
CA ASP A 9 -13.93 -5.24 0.56
C ASP A 9 -12.77 -4.23 0.61
N LEU A 10 -12.20 -3.95 -0.56
CA LEU A 10 -11.06 -3.07 -0.77
C LEU A 10 -11.43 -1.66 -0.32
N GLU A 11 -12.70 -1.28 -0.42
CA GLU A 11 -13.19 0.02 0.03
C GLU A 11 -13.17 0.14 1.56
N GLY A 12 -13.66 -0.84 2.32
CA GLY A 12 -13.53 -0.81 3.77
C GLY A 12 -12.08 -0.92 4.23
N LEU A 13 -11.29 -1.74 3.54
CA LEU A 13 -9.86 -1.92 3.82
C LEU A 13 -9.07 -0.63 3.52
N PHE A 14 -9.43 0.06 2.44
CA PHE A 14 -8.94 1.40 2.12
C PHE A 14 -9.26 2.37 3.25
N ARG A 15 -10.53 2.53 3.63
CA ARG A 15 -10.93 3.50 4.66
C ARG A 15 -10.28 3.22 6.01
N LEU A 16 -10.09 1.94 6.35
CA LEU A 16 -9.45 1.53 7.59
C LEU A 16 -7.94 1.81 7.59
N HIS A 17 -7.25 1.53 6.48
CA HIS A 17 -5.79 1.60 6.42
C HIS A 17 -5.24 2.87 5.78
N TYR A 18 -6.03 3.67 5.06
CA TYR A 18 -5.58 4.86 4.34
C TYR A 18 -4.78 5.80 5.24
N ARG A 19 -5.32 6.11 6.42
CA ARG A 19 -4.69 7.02 7.37
C ARG A 19 -3.38 6.46 7.95
N ALA A 20 -3.34 5.16 8.22
CA ALA A 20 -2.13 4.48 8.71
C ALA A 20 -1.04 4.37 7.63
N LEU A 21 -1.44 4.07 6.39
CA LEU A 21 -0.56 3.96 5.23
C LEU A 21 0.01 5.33 4.85
N CYS A 22 -0.82 6.38 4.86
CA CYS A 22 -0.37 7.74 4.62
C CYS A 22 0.61 8.21 5.69
N GLY A 23 0.36 7.89 6.97
CA GLY A 23 1.29 8.17 8.06
C GLY A 23 2.64 7.45 7.88
N ALA A 24 2.59 6.17 7.49
CA ALA A 24 3.81 5.40 7.18
C ALA A 24 4.57 6.03 6.00
N ALA A 25 3.88 6.34 4.90
CA ALA A 25 4.47 6.97 3.71
C ALA A 25 5.09 8.33 4.03
N PHE A 26 4.40 9.16 4.83
CA PHE A 26 4.91 10.43 5.31
C PHE A 26 6.19 10.27 6.14
N GLY A 27 6.30 9.20 6.93
CA GLY A 27 7.54 8.87 7.66
C GLY A 27 8.76 8.76 6.74
N TYR A 28 8.58 8.24 5.52
CA TYR A 28 9.64 8.08 4.51
C TYR A 28 9.83 9.31 3.64
N LEU A 29 8.75 9.87 3.08
CA LEU A 29 8.80 10.93 2.08
C LEU A 29 8.87 12.33 2.70
N LYS A 30 8.41 12.48 3.95
CA LYS A 30 8.24 13.77 4.66
C LYS A 30 7.41 14.79 3.88
N ASP A 31 6.57 14.30 2.96
CA ASP A 31 5.72 15.10 2.09
C ASP A 31 4.32 14.48 2.07
N THR A 32 3.34 15.25 2.51
CA THR A 32 1.95 14.77 2.62
C THR A 32 1.33 14.54 1.25
N ALA A 33 1.59 15.42 0.29
CA ALA A 33 1.01 15.31 -1.05
C ALA A 33 1.50 14.05 -1.77
N GLN A 34 2.81 13.77 -1.72
CA GLN A 34 3.37 12.55 -2.30
C GLN A 34 2.95 11.30 -1.52
N ALA A 35 2.81 11.37 -0.19
CA ALA A 35 2.31 10.25 0.60
C ALA A 35 0.88 9.87 0.21
N GLU A 36 -0.02 10.86 0.07
CA GLU A 36 -1.40 10.65 -0.34
C GLU A 36 -1.48 10.13 -1.79
N ASP A 37 -0.75 10.75 -2.72
CA ASP A 37 -0.72 10.36 -4.13
C ASP A 37 -0.26 8.90 -4.29
N LEU A 38 0.81 8.51 -3.61
CA LEU A 38 1.36 7.16 -3.66
C LEU A 38 0.37 6.11 -3.11
N VAL A 39 -0.34 6.43 -2.02
CA VAL A 39 -1.38 5.57 -1.47
C VAL A 39 -2.54 5.48 -2.45
N GLN A 40 -3.01 6.59 -3.01
CA GLN A 40 -4.09 6.60 -3.99
C GLN A 40 -3.74 5.77 -5.24
N GLU A 41 -2.53 5.92 -5.78
CA GLU A 41 -2.06 5.10 -6.91
C GLU A 41 -2.00 3.61 -6.59
N LEU A 42 -1.62 3.25 -5.36
CA LEU A 42 -1.61 1.86 -4.93
C LEU A 42 -3.02 1.27 -4.97
N PHE A 43 -3.99 1.96 -4.39
CA PHE A 43 -5.37 1.50 -4.38
C PHE A 43 -6.01 1.54 -5.76
N ALA A 44 -5.71 2.54 -6.59
CA ALA A 44 -6.16 2.60 -7.98
C ALA A 44 -5.68 1.36 -8.75
N LYS A 45 -4.40 0.98 -8.60
CA LYS A 45 -3.86 -0.23 -9.21
C LYS A 45 -4.54 -1.50 -8.72
N LEU A 46 -4.71 -1.63 -7.40
CA LEU A 46 -5.43 -2.77 -6.80
C LEU A 46 -6.88 -2.86 -7.30
N TRP A 47 -7.53 -1.72 -7.52
CA TRP A 47 -8.88 -1.68 -8.05
C TRP A 47 -8.95 -2.11 -9.52
N GLN A 48 -7.95 -1.72 -10.34
CA GLN A 48 -7.86 -2.20 -11.73
C GLN A 48 -7.62 -3.70 -11.79
N GLU A 49 -6.76 -4.23 -10.91
CA GLU A 49 -6.40 -5.64 -10.89
C GLU A 49 -7.34 -6.49 -10.03
N ARG A 50 -8.38 -5.90 -9.41
CA ARG A 50 -9.24 -6.56 -8.39
C ARG A 50 -9.88 -7.88 -8.84
N ASP A 51 -10.06 -8.06 -10.14
CA ASP A 51 -10.65 -9.25 -10.75
C ASP A 51 -9.65 -10.42 -10.79
N THR A 52 -8.36 -10.10 -10.92
CA THR A 52 -7.24 -11.05 -11.01
C THR A 52 -6.35 -11.06 -9.75
N LEU A 53 -6.63 -10.17 -8.80
CA LEU A 53 -5.80 -9.96 -7.62
C LEU A 53 -6.07 -11.04 -6.58
N GLU A 54 -5.21 -12.04 -6.54
CA GLU A 54 -5.17 -12.99 -5.44
C GLU A 54 -4.16 -12.56 -4.37
N PHE A 55 -4.69 -12.21 -3.19
CA PHE A 55 -3.87 -11.92 -2.02
C PHE A 55 -3.24 -13.23 -1.51
N LYS A 56 -1.97 -13.49 -1.90
CA LYS A 56 -1.17 -14.61 -1.35
C LYS A 56 -0.87 -14.45 0.16
N VAL A 57 -0.99 -13.24 0.69
CA VAL A 57 -0.75 -12.86 2.11
C VAL A 57 -1.89 -11.97 2.61
N SER A 58 -1.92 -11.67 3.92
CA SER A 58 -2.92 -10.74 4.48
C SER A 58 -2.92 -9.38 3.74
N PRO A 59 -4.09 -8.84 3.36
CA PRO A 59 -4.19 -7.60 2.60
C PRO A 59 -3.53 -6.40 3.30
N LYS A 60 -3.56 -6.35 4.64
CA LYS A 60 -2.80 -5.40 5.45
C LYS A 60 -1.29 -5.48 5.15
N ALA A 61 -0.71 -6.68 5.26
CA ALA A 61 0.72 -6.88 5.05
C ALA A 61 1.14 -6.51 3.62
N TYR A 62 0.31 -6.87 2.64
CA TYR A 62 0.50 -6.47 1.25
C TYR A 62 0.55 -4.95 1.08
N LEU A 63 -0.42 -4.22 1.66
CA LEU A 63 -0.50 -2.76 1.52
C LEU A 63 0.69 -2.04 2.14
N PHE A 64 1.08 -2.41 3.36
CA PHE A 64 2.25 -1.82 4.02
C PHE A 64 3.53 -2.08 3.23
N ALA A 65 3.70 -3.31 2.73
CA ALA A 65 4.84 -3.66 1.89
C ALA A 65 4.86 -2.85 0.59
N ALA A 66 3.72 -2.69 -0.07
CA ALA A 66 3.60 -1.96 -1.32
C ALA A 66 3.86 -0.45 -1.13
N VAL A 67 3.30 0.17 -0.08
CA VAL A 67 3.55 1.58 0.26
C VAL A 67 5.03 1.81 0.54
N ARG A 68 5.66 0.97 1.39
CA ARG A 68 7.10 1.08 1.68
C ARG A 68 7.94 0.99 0.42
N ASN A 69 7.68 0.00 -0.43
CA ASN A 69 8.42 -0.17 -1.69
C ASN A 69 8.25 1.03 -2.61
N ARG A 70 7.04 1.57 -2.74
CA ARG A 70 6.81 2.78 -3.52
C ARG A 70 7.53 3.99 -2.92
N CYS A 71 7.56 4.14 -1.60
CA CYS A 71 8.27 5.24 -0.93
C CYS A 71 9.77 5.13 -1.17
N LEU A 72 10.33 3.94 -0.99
CA LEU A 72 11.74 3.66 -1.28
C LEU A 72 12.04 3.87 -2.77
N ASN A 73 11.12 3.51 -3.67
CA ASN A 73 11.25 3.74 -5.09
C ASN A 73 11.22 5.24 -5.41
N ALA A 74 10.30 6.03 -4.85
CA ALA A 74 10.25 7.47 -5.01
C ALA A 74 11.54 8.16 -4.51
N LEU A 75 12.06 7.72 -3.36
CA LEU A 75 13.35 8.18 -2.84
C LEU A 75 14.53 7.74 -3.73
N ALA A 76 14.46 6.54 -4.32
CA ALA A 76 15.49 6.00 -5.21
C ALA A 76 15.34 6.45 -6.68
N ALA A 77 14.20 7.03 -7.07
CA ALA A 77 13.88 7.44 -8.44
C ALA A 77 14.80 8.55 -8.94
N GLY A 78 15.54 9.21 -8.03
CA GLY A 78 16.71 10.02 -8.39
C GLY A 78 17.87 9.24 -9.02
N LYS A 79 17.83 7.89 -9.11
CA LYS A 79 19.00 7.10 -9.56
C LYS A 79 18.77 5.86 -10.43
N ARG A 80 17.54 5.38 -10.67
CA ARG A 80 17.13 4.45 -11.76
C ARG A 80 15.79 3.80 -11.39
N MET A 81 14.82 3.92 -12.28
CA MET A 81 13.49 3.33 -12.15
C MET A 81 13.58 1.80 -12.08
N ARG A 82 13.09 1.19 -10.99
CA ARG A 82 12.85 -0.26 -10.93
C ARG A 82 11.35 -0.53 -11.05
N PRO A 83 10.91 -1.45 -11.91
CA PRO A 83 9.50 -1.78 -12.05
C PRO A 83 8.98 -2.40 -10.74
N LEU A 84 7.72 -2.07 -10.41
CA LEU A 84 7.01 -2.48 -9.18
C LEU A 84 6.83 -4.01 -9.05
N ASN A 85 7.21 -4.80 -10.06
CA ASN A 85 6.69 -6.16 -10.29
C ASN A 85 7.73 -7.28 -10.26
N GLU A 86 8.44 -7.48 -9.14
CA GLU A 86 9.24 -8.71 -8.99
C GLU A 86 8.97 -9.43 -7.65
N GLU A 87 7.67 -9.57 -7.34
CA GLU A 87 7.12 -10.35 -6.21
C GLU A 87 7.49 -9.86 -4.81
N LEU A 88 6.82 -8.79 -4.32
CA LEU A 88 6.60 -8.48 -2.89
C LEU A 88 7.74 -8.94 -1.95
N ASP A 89 8.98 -8.53 -2.20
CA ASP A 89 10.19 -9.24 -1.74
C ASP A 89 10.24 -9.43 -0.21
N ARG A 90 9.70 -10.58 0.21
CA ARG A 90 10.03 -11.41 1.36
C ARG A 90 9.92 -10.71 2.73
N LEU A 91 8.68 -10.51 3.19
CA LEU A 91 8.30 -10.04 4.54
C LEU A 91 8.69 -11.06 5.63
N PRO A 92 9.26 -10.66 6.79
CA PRO A 92 8.49 -10.12 7.94
C PRO A 92 9.21 -8.93 8.63
N GLU A 93 8.70 -8.20 9.62
CA GLU A 93 7.52 -8.29 10.48
C GLU A 93 7.11 -6.87 10.93
N GLU A 94 5.91 -6.79 11.49
CA GLU A 94 5.24 -5.59 11.99
C GLU A 94 6.09 -4.81 13.00
N ASP A 95 6.25 -3.50 12.78
CA ASP A 95 6.28 -2.51 13.85
C ASP A 95 5.91 -1.14 13.24
N VAL A 96 4.60 -0.91 13.06
CA VAL A 96 4.11 0.46 12.90
C VAL A 96 4.18 1.09 14.29
N LYS A 97 5.39 1.49 14.69
CA LYS A 97 5.62 2.35 15.84
C LYS A 97 5.18 3.76 15.45
N GLY A 98 3.86 3.99 15.54
CA GLY A 98 3.24 5.30 15.46
C GLY A 98 2.85 5.79 16.87
N GLU A 99 3.82 5.86 17.77
CA GLU A 99 3.82 6.78 18.91
C GLU A 99 4.52 8.05 18.41
N GLU A 100 4.11 9.31 18.56
CA GLU A 100 3.04 10.09 19.21
C GLU A 100 2.79 11.28 18.22
N GLU A 101 1.83 12.21 18.30
CA GLU A 101 1.49 13.15 19.39
C GLU A 101 0.14 13.83 19.09
N HIS A 102 -0.79 13.83 20.05
CA HIS A 102 -1.26 15.04 20.75
C HIS A 102 -1.93 14.66 22.08
#